data_AF-A4NZ67-F1
#
_entry.id   AF-A4NZ67-F1
#
_cell.length_a   1.000
_cell.length_b   1.000
_cell.length_c   1.000
_cell.angle_alpha   90.00
_cell.angle_beta   90.00
_cell.angle_gamma   90.00
#
_symmetry.space_group_name_H-M   'P 1'
#
loop_
_entity.id
_entity.type
_entity.pdbx_description
1 polymer ?
#
loop_
_entity_poly.entity_id
_entity_poly.type
_entity_poly.pdbx_seq_one_letter_code
_entity_poly.pdbx_strand_id
1 'polypeptide(L)'
;MNIFIMRHGEAEVMANSDKARRLTAYGIKQAFFQGEWLKQHLSTLVINSLDRILVSPYVRAQETFHQVNQAFDLELENKFEIWEGLRLMAMRIP
;
A
#
# COMPACT_ATOMS: atom_id res chain seq x y z
N MET A 1 0.21 -17.29 -10.28
CA MET A 1 -0.19 -15.87 -10.25
C MET A 1 -0.82 -15.58 -8.90
N ASN A 2 -0.07 -14.93 -8.00
CA ASN A 2 -0.58 -14.52 -6.70
C ASN A 2 -0.79 -13.01 -6.69
N ILE A 3 -1.96 -12.55 -6.24
CA ILE A 3 -2.31 -11.14 -6.15
C ILE A 3 -2.69 -10.85 -4.69
N PHE A 4 -2.01 -9.88 -4.10
CA PHE A 4 -2.30 -9.36 -2.78
C PHE A 4 -3.08 -8.06 -2.93
N ILE A 5 -4.27 -8.00 -2.36
CA ILE A 5 -5.09 -6.78 -2.36
C ILE A 5 -5.03 -6.19 -0.97
N MET A 6 -4.55 -4.95 -0.87
CA MET A 6 -4.46 -4.21 0.37
C MET A 6 -5.40 -3.00 0.33
N ARG A 7 -6.22 -2.87 1.36
CA ARG A 7 -7.04 -1.68 1.56
C ARG A 7 -6.18 -0.58 2.16
N HIS A 8 -6.43 0.66 1.75
CA HIS A 8 -5.81 1.82 2.38
C HIS A 8 -6.08 1.85 3.90
N GLY A 9 -5.15 2.41 4.67
CA GLY A 9 -5.35 2.64 6.11
C GLY A 9 -6.53 3.58 6.40
N GLU A 10 -6.87 3.73 7.69
CA GLU A 10 -7.91 4.68 8.09
C GLU A 10 -7.63 6.10 7.56
N ALA A 11 -8.64 6.73 6.98
CA ALA A 11 -8.53 8.05 6.37
C ALA A 11 -9.52 9.04 7.00
N GLU A 12 -9.12 10.30 7.08
CA GLU A 12 -9.91 11.41 7.62
C GLU A 12 -11.30 11.45 6.99
N VAL A 13 -12.31 11.83 7.76
CA VAL A 13 -13.70 11.90 7.26
C VAL A 13 -13.94 13.17 6.45
N MET A 14 -13.28 14.28 6.81
CA MET A 14 -13.47 15.59 6.20
C MET A 14 -12.27 15.95 5.31
N ALA A 15 -12.53 16.19 4.03
CA ALA A 15 -11.55 16.72 3.08
C ALA A 15 -12.28 17.46 1.95
N ASN A 16 -11.54 18.26 1.16
CA ASN A 16 -12.11 19.02 0.02
C ASN A 16 -12.75 18.12 -1.06
N SER A 17 -12.37 16.84 -1.11
CA SER A 17 -13.00 15.82 -1.94
C SER A 17 -12.67 14.42 -1.40
N ASP A 18 -13.42 13.39 -1.79
CA ASP A 18 -13.08 12.01 -1.37
C ASP A 18 -11.67 11.62 -1.83
N LYS A 19 -11.22 12.03 -3.03
CA LYS A 19 -9.87 11.72 -3.54
C LYS A 19 -8.76 12.34 -2.69
N ALA A 20 -9.03 13.48 -2.06
CA ALA A 20 -8.06 14.26 -1.28
C ALA A 20 -7.95 13.82 0.19
N ARG A 21 -8.77 12.88 0.66
CA ARG A 21 -8.71 12.37 2.04
C ARG A 21 -7.36 11.74 2.32
N ARG A 22 -6.71 12.20 3.39
CA ARG A 22 -5.42 11.71 3.88
C ARG A 22 -5.63 10.63 4.93
N LEU A 23 -4.60 9.83 5.20
CA LEU A 23 -4.59 8.92 6.33
C LEU A 23 -4.65 9.69 7.64
N THR A 24 -5.37 9.15 8.62
CA THR A 24 -5.27 9.62 10.00
C THR A 24 -3.92 9.21 10.58
N ALA A 25 -3.49 9.81 11.70
CA ALA A 25 -2.29 9.37 12.40
C ALA A 25 -2.35 7.87 12.80
N TYR A 26 -3.56 7.35 13.05
CA TYR A 26 -3.78 5.93 13.28
C TYR A 26 -3.66 5.11 11.98
N GLY A 27 -4.26 5.58 10.89
CA GLY A 27 -4.15 4.96 9.56
C GLY A 27 -2.72 4.84 9.04
N ILE A 28 -1.86 5.82 9.32
CA ILE A 28 -0.42 5.78 9.02
C ILE A 28 0.24 4.59 9.74
N LYS A 29 0.04 4.47 11.07
CA LYS A 29 0.59 3.36 11.85
C LYS A 29 0.05 2.00 11.39
N GLN A 30 -1.25 1.93 11.08
CA GLN A 30 -1.86 0.72 10.53
C GLN A 30 -1.24 0.30 9.20
N ALA A 31 -0.97 1.25 8.30
CA ALA A 31 -0.37 0.96 7.01
C ALA A 31 1.06 0.43 7.16
N PHE A 32 1.86 1.02 8.06
CA PHE A 32 3.20 0.53 8.37
C PHE A 32 3.18 -0.91 8.90
N PHE A 33 2.34 -1.19 9.90
CA PHE A 33 2.23 -2.55 10.46
C PHE A 33 1.71 -3.58 9.45
N GLN A 34 0.84 -3.17 8.52
CA GLN A 34 0.43 -4.03 7.40
C GLN A 34 1.60 -4.34 6.46
N GLY A 35 2.49 -3.37 6.22
CA GLY A 35 3.74 -3.58 5.48
C GLY A 35 4.66 -4.58 6.16
N GLU A 36 4.89 -4.43 7.47
CA GLU A 36 5.68 -5.37 8.28
C GLU A 36 5.11 -6.79 8.24
N TRP A 37 3.79 -6.91 8.43
CA TRP A 37 3.12 -8.21 8.34
C TRP A 37 3.27 -8.83 6.96
N LEU A 38 3.12 -8.04 5.89
CA LEU A 38 3.29 -8.53 4.52
C LEU A 38 4.72 -9.02 4.30
N LYS A 39 5.74 -8.24 4.68
CA LYS A 39 7.16 -8.62 4.56
C LYS A 39 7.43 -9.97 5.24
N GLN A 40 6.94 -10.14 6.47
CA GLN A 40 7.06 -11.40 7.20
C GLN A 40 6.32 -12.55 6.50
N HIS A 41 5.08 -12.30 6.04
CA HIS A 41 4.29 -13.31 5.36
C HIS A 41 4.94 -13.78 4.05
N LEU A 42 5.48 -12.87 3.23
CA LEU A 42 6.20 -13.22 2.01
C LEU A 42 7.44 -14.07 2.31
N SER A 43 8.17 -13.75 3.38
CA SER A 43 9.29 -14.58 3.83
C SER A 43 8.86 -16.01 4.18
N THR A 44 7.71 -16.22 4.83
CA THR A 44 7.19 -17.57 5.12
C THR A 44 6.83 -18.38 3.87
N LEU A 45 6.49 -17.69 2.80
CA LEU A 45 6.16 -18.29 1.50
C LEU A 45 7.39 -18.45 0.59
N VAL A 46 8.59 -18.10 1.07
CA VAL A 46 9.85 -18.10 0.29
C VAL A 46 9.75 -17.20 -0.95
N ILE A 47 8.95 -16.12 -0.83
CA ILE A 47 8.82 -15.10 -1.86
C ILE A 47 9.74 -13.94 -1.49
N ASN A 48 10.77 -13.74 -2.31
CA ASN A 48 11.81 -12.73 -2.04
C ASN A 48 11.54 -11.38 -2.71
N SER A 49 10.51 -11.27 -3.57
CA SER A 49 10.22 -10.02 -4.26
C SER A 49 8.78 -9.89 -4.75
N LEU A 50 8.26 -8.67 -4.68
CA LEU A 50 7.09 -8.22 -5.45
C LEU A 50 7.52 -7.82 -6.86
N ASP A 51 6.70 -8.14 -7.87
CA ASP A 51 7.00 -7.83 -9.29
C ASP A 51 6.43 -6.47 -9.72
N ARG A 52 5.18 -6.21 -9.32
CA ARG A 52 4.40 -5.03 -9.70
C ARG A 52 3.52 -4.60 -8.55
N ILE A 53 3.41 -3.30 -8.36
CA ILE A 53 2.58 -2.69 -7.33
C ILE A 53 1.68 -1.67 -8.01
N LEU A 54 0.37 -1.82 -7.90
CA LEU A 54 -0.62 -0.93 -8.47
C LEU A 54 -1.25 -0.14 -7.34
N VAL A 55 -1.14 1.18 -7.41
CA VAL A 55 -1.62 2.08 -6.37
C VAL A 55 -2.71 2.97 -6.94
N SER A 56 -3.80 3.13 -6.20
CA SER A 56 -4.84 4.10 -6.54
C SER A 56 -4.30 5.54 -6.50
N PRO A 57 -4.77 6.46 -7.38
CA PRO A 57 -4.38 7.88 -7.35
C PRO A 57 -4.90 8.62 -6.11
N TYR A 58 -5.73 8.00 -5.29
CA TYR A 58 -6.31 8.63 -4.10
C TYR A 58 -5.23 8.82 -3.03
N VAL A 59 -5.20 9.99 -2.38
CA VAL A 59 -4.09 10.38 -1.48
C VAL A 59 -3.83 9.33 -0.40
N ARG A 60 -4.87 8.89 0.32
CA ARG A 60 -4.79 7.81 1.32
C ARG A 60 -4.18 6.49 0.81
N ALA A 61 -4.37 6.14 -0.46
CA ALA A 61 -3.80 4.92 -1.03
C ALA A 61 -2.30 5.09 -1.30
N GLN A 62 -1.90 6.25 -1.81
CA GLN A 62 -0.49 6.61 -1.99
C GLN A 62 0.25 6.69 -0.65
N GLU A 63 -0.38 7.28 0.38
CA GLU A 63 0.17 7.35 1.73
C GLU A 63 0.28 5.96 2.37
N THR A 64 -0.70 5.07 2.11
CA THR A 64 -0.61 3.67 2.55
C THR A 64 0.60 2.98 1.90
N PHE A 65 0.76 3.13 0.58
CA PHE A 65 1.91 2.58 -0.12
C PHE A 65 3.23 3.13 0.44
N HIS A 66 3.32 4.42 0.72
CA HIS A 66 4.52 5.01 1.32
C HIS A 66 4.89 4.34 2.64
N GLN A 67 3.93 4.11 3.53
CA GLN A 67 4.16 3.41 4.80
C GLN A 67 4.52 1.93 4.61
N VAL A 68 3.90 1.25 3.64
CA VAL A 68 4.27 -0.13 3.29
C VAL A 68 5.70 -0.18 2.77
N ASN A 69 6.06 0.73 1.87
CA ASN A 69 7.42 0.82 1.33
C ASN A 69 8.45 1.11 2.42
N GLN A 70 8.12 1.94 3.43
CA GLN A 70 8.98 2.16 4.59
C GLN A 70 9.23 0.87 5.39
N ALA A 71 8.24 0.00 5.57
CA ALA A 71 8.44 -1.31 6.21
C ALA A 71 9.34 -2.25 5.37
N PHE A 72 9.34 -2.06 4.06
CA PHE A 72 10.23 -2.75 3.12
C PHE A 72 11.57 -2.01 2.91
N ASP A 73 12.00 -1.17 3.86
CA ASP A 73 13.28 -0.45 3.78
C ASP A 73 13.45 0.38 2.49
N LEU A 74 12.33 0.87 1.94
CA LEU A 74 12.21 1.63 0.69
C LEU A 74 12.55 0.85 -0.59
N GLU A 75 12.58 -0.48 -0.54
CA GLU A 75 12.95 -1.33 -1.69
C GLU A 75 11.87 -1.45 -2.78
N LEU A 76 10.67 -0.88 -2.57
CA LEU A 76 9.53 -1.01 -3.48
C LEU A 76 9.34 0.19 -4.43
N GLU A 77 10.11 1.28 -4.29
CA GLU A 77 9.91 2.54 -5.04
C GLU A 77 9.97 2.37 -6.57
N ASN A 78 10.76 1.42 -7.06
CA ASN A 78 10.95 1.23 -8.50
C ASN A 78 9.91 0.30 -9.14
N LYS A 79 8.92 -0.17 -8.38
CA LYS A 79 7.97 -1.21 -8.82
C LYS A 79 6.51 -0.80 -8.76
N PHE A 80 6.22 0.48 -8.45
CA PHE A 80 4.85 0.96 -8.35
C PHE A 80 4.38 1.74 -9.58
N GLU A 81 3.09 1.60 -9.87
CA GLU A 81 2.38 2.31 -10.93
C GLU A 81 1.09 2.88 -10.36
N ILE A 82 0.70 4.09 -10.78
CA ILE A 82 -0.57 4.70 -10.40
C ILE A 82 -1.62 4.42 -11.46
N TRP A 83 -2.75 3.81 -11.08
CA TRP A 83 -3.79 3.37 -12.01
C TRP A 83 -5.14 4.03 -11.68
N GLU A 84 -5.69 4.77 -12.65
CA GLU A 84 -7.02 5.36 -12.54
C GLU A 84 -8.12 4.28 -12.41
N GLY A 85 -9.18 4.59 -11.67
CA GLY A 85 -10.30 3.67 -11.42
C GLY A 85 -10.10 2.71 -10.22
N LEU A 86 -8.88 2.59 -9.67
CA LEU A 86 -8.66 1.86 -8.42
C LEU A 86 -9.04 2.72 -7.20
N ARG A 87 -9.63 2.08 -6.18
CA ARG A 87 -9.84 2.67 -4.84
C ARG A 87 -8.98 2.00 -3.75
N LEU A 88 -8.17 1.01 -4.14
CA LEU A 88 -7.37 0.13 -3.29
C LEU A 88 -5.95 0.04 -3.84
N MET A 89 -5.07 -0.67 -3.12
CA MET A 89 -3.73 -1.04 -3.58
C MET A 89 -3.71 -2.53 -3.93
N ALA A 90 -3.04 -2.89 -5.01
CA ALA A 90 -2.86 -4.28 -5.43
C ALA A 90 -1.38 -4.56 -5.68
N MET A 91 -0.89 -5.72 -5.23
CA MET A 91 0.49 -6.14 -5.39
C MET A 91 0.51 -7.49 -6.08
N ARG A 92 1.33 -7.62 -7.11
CA ARG A 92 1.52 -8.86 -7.86
C ARG A 92 2.84 -9.51 -7.47
N ILE A 93 2.75 -10.83 -7.30
CA ILE A 93 3.87 -11.71 -7.04
C ILE A 93 4.00 -12.67 -8.23
N PRO A 94 5.24 -13.07 -8.61
CA PRO A 94 5.44 -14.04 -9.68
C PRO A 94 4.66 -15.34 -9.45
#